data_AF-A0A292EEY6-F1
#
_entry.id   AF-A0A292EEY6-F1
#
_cell.length_a   1.000
_cell.length_b   1.000
_cell.length_c   1.000
_cell.angle_alpha   90.00
_cell.angle_beta   90.00
_cell.angle_gamma   90.00
#
_symmetry.space_group_name_H-M   'P 1'
#
loop_
_entity.id
_entity.type
_entity.pdbx_description
1 polymer ?
#
loop_
_entity_poly.entity_id
_entity_poly.type
_entity_poly.pdbx_seq_one_letter_code
_entity_poly.pdbx_strand_id
1 'polypeptide(L)'
;MLLETASVSKAAQNLGLQASAVSRQLGQLRDALGDPLFVRSGRGLVPTPFAESLRPMIHALSRGIDAVFDQKRLARSGLAPFDTAWNVPASLKAPDLSVRPAHLADGEPSADQLAAKYAHIGSNSPPHSRLQKYCATISRGAGHRRPLAVDEAADMMALILDGEADPIQIGTLFGILQHRAITATEFAGFVQAIRAHVQASFGLKTRADIDWPCYTSPRVNSPPWYFHAARLVALDGHRVLLHGASGTGEAGGRLEVVAKAAGIPVCLDAAEAAEALDSRGIAFLPLVALSPQIYRLIGLSGVMGMRNPVHDSISLLNPANAGVSFTGVSSRSLKEVQLDAATLIDQNDIALLANVRGAAQVNPFRATTIHRRVGGQALDTFVKSVTEPRTEAVPYATTLEFWQGVWSGAMADPRAEQIIVATAAVALVARSGSASASYKEALESARGLWRDRLTLAANRQPV
;
A
#
# COMPACT_ATOMS: atom_id res chain seq x y z
N MET A 1 4.81 9.83 -31.60
CA MET A 1 5.25 9.72 -33.01
C MET A 1 6.33 10.72 -33.40
N LEU A 2 6.08 12.01 -33.69
CA LEU A 2 7.15 12.94 -34.13
C LEU A 2 8.28 13.12 -33.09
N LEU A 3 7.91 13.17 -31.80
CA LEU A 3 8.86 13.20 -30.67
C LEU A 3 9.70 11.92 -30.52
N GLU A 4 9.36 10.83 -31.22
CA GLU A 4 10.08 9.55 -31.17
C GLU A 4 10.87 9.32 -32.47
N THR A 5 10.30 9.68 -33.62
CA THR A 5 10.91 9.41 -34.93
C THR A 5 11.84 10.50 -35.41
N ALA A 6 11.76 11.72 -34.86
CA ALA A 6 12.56 12.88 -35.27
C ALA A 6 12.52 13.14 -36.79
N SER A 7 11.44 12.72 -37.46
CA SER A 7 11.30 12.71 -38.92
C SER A 7 9.83 12.73 -39.32
N VAL A 8 9.44 13.71 -40.15
CA VAL A 8 8.07 13.83 -40.69
C VAL A 8 7.73 12.64 -41.56
N SER A 9 8.64 12.20 -42.43
CA SER A 9 8.38 11.09 -43.34
C SER A 9 8.14 9.77 -42.59
N LYS A 10 8.96 9.48 -41.56
CA LYS A 10 8.76 8.29 -40.72
C LYS A 10 7.51 8.38 -39.84
N ALA A 11 7.22 9.56 -39.30
CA ALA A 11 5.99 9.77 -38.52
C ALA A 11 4.74 9.58 -39.40
N ALA A 12 4.76 10.09 -40.63
CA ALA A 12 3.68 9.93 -41.60
C ALA A 12 3.45 8.47 -41.97
N GLN A 13 4.52 7.72 -42.21
CA GLN A 13 4.46 6.28 -42.47
C GLN A 13 3.83 5.52 -41.28
N ASN A 14 4.25 5.80 -40.06
CA ASN A 14 3.72 5.13 -38.86
C ASN A 14 2.26 5.49 -38.56
N LEU A 15 1.81 6.67 -38.98
CA LEU A 15 0.43 7.14 -38.81
C LEU A 15 -0.48 6.76 -39.98
N GLY A 16 0.03 6.15 -41.05
CA GLY A 16 -0.75 5.88 -42.27
C GLY A 16 -1.20 7.15 -43.00
N LEU A 17 -0.48 8.26 -42.83
CA LEU A 17 -0.80 9.56 -43.41
C LEU A 17 0.23 9.97 -44.47
N GLN A 18 -0.14 10.90 -45.35
CA GLN A 18 0.83 11.56 -46.23
C GLN A 18 1.70 12.55 -45.45
N ALA A 19 2.99 12.67 -45.83
CA ALA A 19 3.93 13.58 -45.17
C ALA A 19 3.47 15.05 -45.20
N SER A 20 2.77 15.47 -46.26
CA SER A 20 2.14 16.79 -46.38
C SER A 20 1.07 17.04 -45.30
N ALA A 21 0.27 16.02 -44.96
CA ALA A 21 -0.76 16.11 -43.94
C ALA A 21 -0.17 16.26 -42.52
N VAL A 22 0.88 15.49 -42.22
CA VAL A 22 1.63 15.60 -40.95
C VAL A 22 2.30 16.97 -40.83
N SER A 23 2.87 17.49 -41.92
CA SER A 23 3.47 18.82 -41.94
C SER A 23 2.43 19.92 -41.70
N ARG A 24 1.21 19.78 -42.26
CA ARG A 24 0.12 20.75 -42.06
C ARG A 24 -0.38 20.77 -40.62
N GLN A 25 -0.59 19.60 -40.02
CA GLN A 25 -1.00 19.48 -38.61
C GLN A 25 0.07 20.02 -37.67
N LEU A 26 1.35 19.76 -37.96
CA LEU A 26 2.45 20.34 -37.20
C LEU A 26 2.48 21.87 -37.32
N GLY A 27 2.16 22.43 -38.50
CA GLY A 27 1.99 23.87 -38.69
C GLY A 27 0.91 24.46 -37.78
N GLN A 28 -0.28 23.86 -37.76
CA GLN A 28 -1.38 24.31 -36.91
C GLN A 28 -1.02 24.27 -35.42
N LEU A 29 -0.29 23.25 -34.98
CA LEU A 29 0.17 23.13 -33.60
C LEU A 29 1.22 24.20 -33.24
N ARG A 30 2.09 24.58 -34.18
CA ARG A 30 3.06 25.66 -33.98
C ARG A 30 2.36 26.99 -33.77
N ASP A 31 1.35 27.27 -34.61
CA ASP A 31 0.58 28.51 -34.53
C ASP A 31 -0.23 28.57 -33.22
N ALA A 32 -0.85 27.45 -32.82
CA ALA A 32 -1.66 27.39 -31.60
C ALA A 32 -0.83 27.45 -30.31
N LEU A 33 0.39 26.92 -30.32
CA LEU A 33 1.25 26.83 -29.12
C LEU A 33 2.32 27.93 -29.07
N GLY A 34 2.47 28.73 -30.13
CA GLY A 34 3.46 29.81 -30.20
C GLY A 34 4.92 29.32 -30.18
N ASP A 35 5.19 28.06 -30.53
CA ASP A 35 6.52 27.46 -30.52
C ASP A 35 6.76 26.66 -31.82
N PRO A 36 7.97 26.69 -32.43
CA PRO A 36 8.24 25.95 -33.67
C PRO A 36 8.25 24.42 -33.49
N LEU A 37 8.21 23.91 -32.26
CA LEU A 37 8.17 22.51 -31.80
C LEU A 37 9.36 21.64 -32.22
N PHE A 38 9.85 21.81 -33.44
CA PHE A 38 10.99 21.10 -34.00
C PHE A 38 11.79 22.04 -34.89
N VAL A 39 13.11 22.00 -34.72
CA VAL A 39 14.09 22.71 -35.55
C VAL A 39 14.87 21.73 -36.42
N ARG A 40 15.31 22.18 -37.60
CA ARG A 40 16.16 21.35 -38.47
C ARG A 40 17.59 21.38 -37.96
N SER A 41 18.18 20.20 -37.76
CA SER A 41 19.61 20.00 -37.55
C SER A 41 20.13 19.04 -38.61
N GLY A 42 21.41 19.07 -38.96
CA GLY A 42 21.98 18.33 -40.10
C GLY A 42 21.71 16.81 -40.13
N ARG A 43 21.26 16.20 -39.02
CA ARG A 43 20.85 14.79 -38.91
C ARG A 43 19.34 14.53 -38.81
N GLY A 44 18.47 15.56 -38.87
CA GLY A 44 17.02 15.40 -38.79
C GLY A 44 16.31 16.54 -38.07
N LEU A 45 15.09 16.28 -37.59
CA LEU A 45 14.33 17.22 -36.78
C LEU A 45 14.63 17.02 -35.30
N VAL A 46 15.00 18.10 -34.61
CA VAL A 46 15.27 18.09 -33.18
C VAL A 46 14.14 18.85 -32.48
N PRO A 47 13.50 18.29 -31.45
CA PRO A 47 12.47 18.99 -30.70
C PRO A 47 13.03 20.21 -29.96
N THR A 48 12.23 21.26 -29.82
CA THR A 48 12.54 22.41 -28.96
C THR A 48 12.46 22.00 -27.48
N PRO A 49 13.08 22.75 -26.55
CA PRO A 49 12.90 22.51 -25.11
C PRO A 49 11.43 22.51 -24.69
N PHE A 50 10.61 23.37 -25.30
CA PHE A 50 9.16 23.39 -25.08
C PHE A 50 8.50 22.09 -25.54
N ALA A 51 8.80 21.61 -26.74
CA ALA A 51 8.26 20.33 -27.23
C ALA A 51 8.69 19.12 -26.38
N GLU A 52 9.92 19.12 -25.84
CA GLU A 52 10.35 18.10 -24.88
C GLU A 52 9.57 18.15 -23.56
N SER A 53 9.28 19.36 -23.05
CA SER A 53 8.49 19.53 -21.83
C SER A 53 7.05 18.99 -21.96
N LEU A 54 6.51 18.95 -23.17
CA LEU A 54 5.16 18.43 -23.47
C LEU A 54 5.10 16.89 -23.53
N ARG A 55 6.25 16.21 -23.63
CA ARG A 55 6.33 14.74 -23.82
C ARG A 55 5.55 13.95 -22.74
N PRO A 56 5.66 14.24 -21.43
CA PRO A 56 4.91 13.49 -20.41
C PRO A 56 3.39 13.68 -20.53
N MET A 57 2.95 14.90 -20.83
CA MET A 57 1.54 15.25 -20.98
C MET A 57 0.93 14.59 -22.22
N ILE A 58 1.63 14.62 -23.36
CA ILE A 58 1.18 13.97 -24.60
C ILE A 58 1.08 12.45 -24.41
N HIS A 59 2.02 11.81 -23.71
CA HIS A 59 1.93 10.38 -23.40
C HIS A 59 0.74 10.05 -22.48
N ALA A 60 0.43 10.91 -21.50
CA ALA A 60 -0.73 10.73 -20.63
C ALA A 60 -2.04 10.86 -21.42
N LEU A 61 -2.15 11.87 -22.29
CA LEU A 61 -3.32 12.10 -23.14
C LEU A 61 -3.51 10.98 -24.16
N SER A 62 -2.44 10.50 -24.81
CA SER A 62 -2.50 9.38 -25.75
C SER A 62 -3.06 8.13 -25.08
N ARG A 63 -2.55 7.77 -23.89
CA ARG A 63 -3.08 6.63 -23.13
C ARG A 63 -4.54 6.82 -22.73
N GLY A 64 -4.95 8.04 -22.39
CA GLY A 64 -6.34 8.37 -22.08
C GLY A 64 -7.25 8.22 -23.29
N ILE A 65 -6.81 8.67 -24.46
CA ILE A 65 -7.54 8.56 -25.73
C ILE A 65 -7.62 7.09 -26.18
N ASP A 66 -6.52 6.34 -26.08
CA ASP A 66 -6.51 4.90 -26.37
C ASP A 66 -7.54 4.18 -25.48
N ALA A 67 -7.62 4.54 -24.20
CA ALA A 67 -8.63 3.99 -23.28
C ALA A 67 -10.08 4.35 -23.66
N VAL A 68 -10.32 5.48 -24.32
CA VAL A 68 -11.65 5.85 -24.84
C VAL A 68 -12.04 4.98 -26.03
N PHE A 69 -11.11 4.71 -26.95
CA PHE A 69 -11.39 3.91 -28.14
C PHE A 69 -11.33 2.40 -27.89
N ASP A 70 -10.66 1.95 -26.82
CA ASP A 70 -10.74 0.59 -26.31
C ASP A 70 -12.10 0.30 -25.61
N GLN A 71 -13.11 1.17 -25.78
CA GLN A 71 -14.46 1.01 -25.23
C GLN A 71 -15.13 -0.32 -25.60
N LYS A 72 -14.81 -0.97 -26.73
CA LYS A 72 -15.33 -2.32 -27.04
C LYS A 72 -14.65 -3.44 -26.24
N ARG A 73 -13.50 -3.18 -25.62
CA ARG A 73 -12.83 -4.05 -24.65
C ARG A 73 -13.28 -3.73 -23.21
N LEU A 74 -13.53 -2.44 -22.93
CA LEU A 74 -14.08 -1.95 -21.66
C LEU A 74 -15.60 -2.18 -21.48
N ALA A 75 -16.35 -2.38 -22.57
CA ALA A 75 -17.76 -2.78 -22.52
C ALA A 75 -17.98 -4.24 -22.04
N ARG A 76 -16.90 -4.95 -21.69
CA ARG A 76 -16.94 -6.23 -20.95
C ARG A 76 -16.34 -6.13 -19.53
N SER A 77 -16.08 -4.94 -19.01
CA SER A 77 -15.66 -4.78 -17.60
C SER A 77 -16.15 -3.49 -16.96
N GLY A 78 -17.33 -3.01 -17.32
CA GLY A 78 -18.07 -2.00 -16.57
C GLY A 78 -19.18 -2.67 -15.80
N LEU A 79 -18.86 -3.31 -14.67
CA LEU A 79 -19.87 -3.54 -13.64
C LEU A 79 -20.34 -2.16 -13.18
N ALA A 80 -21.65 -1.98 -13.11
CA ALA A 80 -22.29 -0.77 -12.62
C ALA A 80 -21.70 -0.34 -11.27
N PRO A 81 -21.73 0.96 -10.93
CA PRO A 81 -21.30 1.44 -9.62
C PRO A 81 -21.92 0.61 -8.49
N PHE A 82 -21.08 0.29 -7.50
CA PHE A 82 -21.46 -0.48 -6.32
C PHE A 82 -22.53 0.24 -5.49
N ASP A 83 -23.45 -0.55 -4.95
CA ASP A 83 -24.54 -0.09 -4.09
C ASP A 83 -24.00 0.79 -2.94
N THR A 84 -24.70 1.88 -2.65
CA THR A 84 -24.44 2.78 -1.52
C THR A 84 -24.44 2.08 -0.16
N ALA A 85 -25.06 0.90 -0.03
CA ALA A 85 -25.09 0.09 1.19
C ALA A 85 -23.70 -0.30 1.73
N TRP A 86 -22.65 -0.16 0.90
CA TRP A 86 -21.26 -0.46 1.26
C TRP A 86 -20.51 0.67 1.97
N ASN A 87 -21.02 1.89 1.88
CA ASN A 87 -20.33 3.08 2.35
C ASN A 87 -20.98 3.57 3.64
N VAL A 88 -20.46 3.08 4.77
CA VAL A 88 -20.82 3.59 6.10
C VAL A 88 -19.65 4.38 6.69
N PRO A 89 -19.94 5.49 7.40
CA PRO A 89 -18.92 6.22 8.17
C PRO A 89 -18.16 5.28 9.11
N ALA A 90 -16.87 5.55 9.34
CA ALA A 90 -16.05 4.80 10.28
C ALA A 90 -16.73 4.72 11.66
N SER A 91 -16.63 3.54 12.31
CA SER A 91 -17.33 3.28 13.59
C SER A 91 -16.85 4.20 14.73
N LEU A 92 -15.62 4.70 14.65
CA LEU A 92 -15.05 5.68 15.56
C LEU A 92 -14.67 6.94 14.78
N LYS A 93 -15.13 8.11 15.25
CA LYS A 93 -14.70 9.40 14.69
C LYS A 93 -13.31 9.73 15.24
N ALA A 94 -12.28 9.67 14.41
CA ALA A 94 -10.92 10.01 14.82
C ALA A 94 -10.85 11.47 15.32
N PRO A 95 -10.16 11.79 16.44
CA PRO A 95 -9.83 13.18 16.82
C PRO A 95 -8.93 13.84 15.77
N ASP A 96 -8.90 15.17 15.72
CA ASP A 96 -8.05 15.91 14.77
C ASP A 96 -6.56 15.63 14.99
N LEU A 97 -5.75 15.80 13.92
CA LEU A 97 -4.31 15.58 14.01
C LEU A 97 -3.76 16.51 15.10
N SER A 98 -3.17 15.93 16.15
CA SER A 98 -2.51 16.72 17.18
C SER A 98 -1.23 17.29 16.59
N VAL A 99 -1.19 18.61 16.42
CA VAL A 99 -0.05 19.36 15.91
C VAL A 99 0.24 20.52 16.84
N ARG A 100 1.51 20.89 16.96
CA ARG A 100 1.85 22.15 17.62
C ARG A 100 1.28 23.33 16.82
N PRO A 101 0.66 24.34 17.47
CA PRO A 101 0.23 25.56 16.79
C PRO A 101 1.44 26.28 16.15
N ALA A 102 1.36 26.55 14.85
CA ALA A 102 2.38 27.31 14.14
C ALA A 102 2.23 28.80 14.46
N HIS A 103 3.18 29.35 15.22
CA HIS A 103 3.34 30.80 15.35
C HIS A 103 4.34 31.27 14.30
N LEU A 104 3.92 32.11 13.35
CA LEU A 104 4.85 32.81 12.46
C LEU A 104 5.70 33.76 13.31
N ALA A 105 7.02 33.58 13.32
CA ALA A 105 7.95 34.46 14.01
C ALA A 105 8.65 35.38 13.01
N ASP A 106 8.68 36.68 13.31
CA ASP A 106 9.42 37.67 12.54
C ASP A 106 10.94 37.49 12.70
N GLY A 107 11.67 37.46 11.58
CA GLY A 107 13.15 37.51 11.55
C GLY A 107 13.89 36.19 11.28
N GLU A 108 13.57 35.49 10.18
CA GLU A 108 14.23 34.22 9.83
C GLU A 108 15.75 34.35 9.54
N PRO A 109 16.58 33.43 10.07
CA PRO A 109 18.03 33.43 9.87
C PRO A 109 18.45 32.91 8.48
N SER A 110 19.62 33.33 8.01
CA SER A 110 20.14 32.98 6.68
C SER A 110 20.60 31.51 6.57
N ALA A 111 20.70 30.99 5.34
CA ALA A 111 21.10 29.60 5.04
C ALA A 111 22.45 29.18 5.65
N ASP A 112 23.39 30.12 5.82
CA ASP A 112 24.70 29.88 6.42
C ASP A 112 24.67 29.90 7.96
N GLN A 113 23.79 30.71 8.54
CA GLN A 113 23.53 30.71 9.98
C GLN A 113 22.82 29.41 10.40
N LEU A 114 21.93 28.91 9.56
CA LEU A 114 21.26 27.62 9.73
C LEU A 114 22.28 26.46 9.69
N ALA A 115 23.26 26.51 8.78
CA ALA A 115 24.29 25.47 8.65
C ALA A 115 25.15 25.26 9.91
N ALA A 116 25.58 26.36 10.55
CA ALA A 116 26.39 26.33 11.77
C ALA A 116 25.55 26.00 13.03
N LYS A 117 24.27 26.38 13.03
CA LYS A 117 23.33 26.18 14.16
C LYS A 117 22.94 24.71 14.40
N TYR A 118 23.01 23.82 13.42
CA TYR A 118 22.56 22.43 13.64
C TYR A 118 23.63 21.44 14.08
N ALA A 119 24.90 21.82 14.07
CA ALA A 119 26.01 20.93 14.41
C ALA A 119 26.00 20.47 15.89
N HIS A 120 25.37 21.22 16.80
CA HIS A 120 25.32 20.95 18.24
C HIS A 120 24.00 20.31 18.73
N ILE A 121 23.05 20.03 17.84
CA ILE A 121 21.74 19.46 18.21
C ILE A 121 21.88 17.95 18.40
N GLY A 122 21.98 17.55 19.67
CA GLY A 122 21.92 16.15 20.12
C GLY A 122 20.49 15.68 20.43
N SER A 123 20.35 14.41 20.84
CA SER A 123 19.07 13.74 21.16
C SER A 123 18.27 14.39 22.29
N ASN A 124 18.89 15.21 23.15
CA ASN A 124 18.21 15.90 24.25
C ASN A 124 17.70 17.31 23.89
N SER A 125 17.81 17.72 22.62
CA SER A 125 17.38 19.05 22.18
C SER A 125 15.85 19.16 22.07
N PRO A 126 15.26 20.36 22.06
CA PRO A 126 13.82 20.52 21.87
C PRO A 126 13.31 19.88 20.57
N PRO A 127 12.10 19.28 20.56
CA PRO A 127 11.53 18.58 19.39
C PRO A 127 11.62 19.34 18.08
N HIS A 128 11.22 20.62 18.09
CA HIS A 128 11.26 21.48 16.92
C HIS A 128 12.67 21.60 16.32
N SER A 129 13.70 21.77 17.15
CA SER A 129 15.10 21.92 16.72
C SER A 129 15.67 20.62 16.14
N ARG A 130 15.26 19.47 16.68
CA ARG A 130 15.62 18.14 16.15
C ARG A 130 15.01 17.90 14.78
N LEU A 131 13.71 18.19 14.61
CA LEU A 131 13.04 18.13 13.32
C LEU A 131 13.66 19.09 12.30
N GLN A 132 14.09 20.27 12.75
CA GLN A 132 14.81 21.24 11.91
C GLN A 132 16.15 20.67 11.39
N LYS A 133 16.91 19.98 12.25
CA LYS A 133 18.12 19.24 11.86
C LYS A 133 17.80 18.16 10.83
N TYR A 134 16.72 17.40 11.01
CA TYR A 134 16.32 16.36 10.04
C TYR A 134 15.92 16.94 8.70
N CYS A 135 15.14 18.03 8.68
CA CYS A 135 14.85 18.79 7.46
C CYS A 135 16.15 19.16 6.75
N ALA A 136 17.09 19.81 7.44
CA ALA A 136 18.37 20.23 6.88
C ALA A 136 19.21 19.05 6.37
N THR A 137 19.14 17.89 7.03
CA THR A 137 19.90 16.70 6.65
C THR A 137 19.46 16.14 5.29
N ILE A 138 18.14 16.16 5.01
CA ILE A 138 17.59 15.60 3.78
C ILE A 138 17.36 16.62 2.66
N SER A 139 17.28 17.92 2.97
CA SER A 139 16.83 18.98 2.04
C SER A 139 17.95 19.77 1.37
N ARG A 140 19.17 19.75 1.91
CA ARG A 140 20.27 20.62 1.43
C ARG A 140 20.68 20.34 -0.02
N GLY A 141 21.42 21.31 -0.59
CA GLY A 141 21.92 21.28 -1.97
C GLY A 141 22.66 19.98 -2.32
N ALA A 142 22.73 19.67 -3.61
CA ALA A 142 23.40 18.46 -4.09
C ALA A 142 24.82 18.35 -3.51
N GLY A 143 25.15 17.21 -2.90
CA GLY A 143 26.42 16.99 -2.18
C GLY A 143 26.40 17.28 -0.67
N HIS A 144 25.38 17.96 -0.16
CA HIS A 144 25.25 18.33 1.26
C HIS A 144 24.03 17.71 1.97
N ARG A 145 23.30 16.85 1.28
CA ARG A 145 22.19 16.05 1.83
C ARG A 145 22.59 14.59 1.93
N ARG A 146 22.02 13.87 2.91
CA ARG A 146 22.11 12.41 3.04
C ARG A 146 20.79 11.84 3.56
N PRO A 147 20.52 10.53 3.34
CA PRO A 147 19.44 9.85 4.06
C PRO A 147 19.65 9.89 5.57
N LEU A 148 18.55 9.82 6.32
CA LEU A 148 18.62 9.67 7.77
C LEU A 148 19.11 8.26 8.16
N ALA A 149 19.85 8.20 9.25
CA ALA A 149 20.14 6.94 9.94
C ALA A 149 18.86 6.38 10.59
N VAL A 150 18.90 5.12 11.01
CA VAL A 150 17.72 4.42 11.57
C VAL A 150 17.21 5.14 12.83
N ASP A 151 18.10 5.50 13.73
CA ASP A 151 17.82 6.23 14.97
C ASP A 151 17.30 7.65 14.70
N GLU A 152 17.89 8.36 13.73
CA GLU A 152 17.43 9.69 13.30
C GLU A 152 16.02 9.64 12.71
N ALA A 153 15.72 8.65 11.87
CA ALA A 153 14.41 8.46 11.27
C ALA A 153 13.37 8.01 12.30
N ALA A 154 13.75 7.14 13.24
CA ALA A 154 12.90 6.73 14.34
C ALA A 154 12.54 7.91 15.23
N ASP A 155 13.52 8.72 15.60
CA ASP A 155 13.26 9.91 16.40
C ASP A 155 12.35 10.91 15.69
N MET A 156 12.65 11.22 14.43
CA MET A 156 11.83 12.11 13.62
C MET A 156 10.37 11.64 13.59
N MET A 157 10.15 10.34 13.36
CA MET A 157 8.81 9.77 13.30
C MET A 157 8.14 9.75 14.68
N ALA A 158 8.87 9.49 15.76
CA ALA A 158 8.35 9.56 17.13
C ALA A 158 7.85 10.97 17.47
N LEU A 159 8.65 12.01 17.21
CA LEU A 159 8.25 13.41 17.42
C LEU A 159 6.99 13.79 16.63
N ILE A 160 6.83 13.27 15.41
CA ILE A 160 5.62 13.49 14.60
C ILE A 160 4.40 12.75 15.22
N LEU A 161 4.60 11.53 15.71
CA LEU A 161 3.54 10.72 16.32
C LEU A 161 3.12 11.22 17.71
N ASP A 162 4.03 11.90 18.42
CA ASP A 162 3.74 12.52 19.71
C ASP A 162 3.06 13.90 19.54
N GLY A 163 2.89 14.36 18.29
CA GLY A 163 2.24 15.64 17.97
C GLY A 163 3.13 16.87 18.19
N GLU A 164 4.43 16.67 18.40
CA GLU A 164 5.41 17.72 18.67
C GLU A 164 5.94 18.42 17.40
N ALA A 165 5.58 17.91 16.23
CA ALA A 165 5.99 18.44 14.95
C ALA A 165 5.09 19.60 14.47
N ASP A 166 5.72 20.64 13.93
CA ASP A 166 5.01 21.68 13.20
C ASP A 166 4.48 21.13 11.84
N PRO A 167 3.25 21.45 11.42
CA PRO A 167 2.70 21.00 10.14
C PRO A 167 3.59 21.30 8.92
N ILE A 168 4.30 22.43 8.92
CA ILE A 168 5.25 22.81 7.85
C ILE A 168 6.45 21.85 7.86
N GLN A 169 6.93 21.44 9.03
CA GLN A 169 8.01 20.46 9.15
C GLN A 169 7.56 19.09 8.62
N ILE A 170 6.35 18.64 8.96
CA ILE A 170 5.77 17.39 8.43
C ILE A 170 5.67 17.44 6.90
N GLY A 171 5.09 18.52 6.36
CA GLY A 171 4.96 18.71 4.91
C GLY A 171 6.30 18.73 4.19
N THR A 172 7.30 19.43 4.75
CA THR A 172 8.67 19.49 4.22
C THR A 172 9.32 18.11 4.21
N LEU A 173 9.32 17.41 5.34
CA LEU A 173 9.95 16.11 5.49
C LEU A 173 9.33 15.08 4.54
N PHE A 174 8.00 14.96 4.55
CA PHE A 174 7.31 13.98 3.72
C PHE A 174 7.40 14.31 2.23
N GLY A 175 7.31 15.59 1.85
CA GLY A 175 7.46 16.02 0.46
C GLY A 175 8.84 15.65 -0.12
N ILE A 176 9.90 15.89 0.65
CA ILE A 176 11.27 15.55 0.23
C ILE A 176 11.48 14.04 0.15
N LEU A 177 11.05 13.30 1.17
CA LEU A 177 11.17 11.84 1.18
C LEU A 177 10.38 11.20 0.03
N GLN A 178 9.19 11.74 -0.28
CA GLN A 178 8.39 11.27 -1.40
C GLN A 178 9.06 11.55 -2.75
N HIS A 179 9.69 12.71 -2.92
CA HIS A 179 10.40 13.06 -4.14
C HIS A 179 11.70 12.24 -4.33
N ARG A 180 12.45 12.02 -3.26
CA ARG A 180 13.74 11.28 -3.29
C ARG A 180 13.56 9.76 -3.25
N ALA A 181 12.39 9.28 -2.83
CA ALA A 181 12.14 7.93 -2.32
C ALA A 181 12.86 7.64 -0.99
N ILE A 182 12.13 6.98 -0.10
CA ILE A 182 12.60 6.56 1.23
C ILE A 182 13.64 5.44 1.12
N THR A 183 14.68 5.47 1.97
CA THR A 183 15.67 4.39 2.06
C THR A 183 15.26 3.30 3.06
N ALA A 184 15.94 2.14 3.03
CA ALA A 184 15.71 1.08 4.02
C ALA A 184 15.98 1.51 5.47
N THR A 185 17.00 2.36 5.69
CA THR A 185 17.31 2.89 7.04
C THR A 185 16.22 3.81 7.55
N GLU A 186 15.72 4.71 6.71
CA GLU A 186 14.63 5.62 7.06
C GLU A 186 13.33 4.84 7.31
N PHE A 187 13.04 3.87 6.43
CA PHE A 187 11.87 3.02 6.57
C PHE A 187 11.93 2.18 7.86
N ALA A 188 13.08 1.60 8.18
CA ALA A 188 13.30 0.86 9.43
C ALA A 188 13.05 1.74 10.65
N GLY A 189 13.61 2.95 10.67
CA GLY A 189 13.38 3.90 11.75
C GLY A 189 11.90 4.28 11.90
N PHE A 190 11.20 4.52 10.78
CA PHE A 190 9.76 4.80 10.80
C PHE A 190 8.98 3.65 11.43
N VAL A 191 9.27 2.41 11.01
CA VAL A 191 8.58 1.22 11.54
C VAL A 191 8.88 1.04 13.04
N GLN A 192 10.12 1.27 13.49
CA GLN A 192 10.47 1.21 14.92
C GLN A 192 9.66 2.22 15.75
N ALA A 193 9.60 3.47 15.31
CA ALA A 193 8.83 4.51 16.00
C ALA A 193 7.33 4.23 15.99
N ILE A 194 6.79 3.79 14.85
CA ILE A 194 5.38 3.41 14.70
C ILE A 194 5.02 2.25 15.63
N ARG A 195 5.86 1.20 15.69
CA ARG A 195 5.68 0.06 16.60
C ARG A 195 5.72 0.49 18.06
N ALA A 196 6.72 1.30 18.44
CA ALA A 196 6.84 1.80 19.80
C ALA A 196 5.63 2.65 20.21
N HIS A 197 5.17 3.54 19.32
CA HIS A 197 3.98 4.36 19.55
C HIS A 197 2.72 3.50 19.75
N VAL A 198 2.46 2.52 18.86
CA VAL A 198 1.30 1.62 19.00
C VAL A 198 1.40 0.71 20.21
N GLN A 199 2.59 0.24 20.57
CA GLN A 199 2.79 -0.52 21.80
C GLN A 199 2.49 0.31 23.04
N ALA A 200 2.86 1.59 23.05
CA ALA A 200 2.62 2.50 24.16
C ALA A 200 1.14 2.92 24.26
N SER A 201 0.47 3.16 23.13
CA SER A 201 -0.90 3.69 23.11
C SER A 201 -1.99 2.60 23.13
N PHE A 202 -1.79 1.50 22.40
CA PHE A 202 -2.76 0.40 22.29
C PHE A 202 -2.44 -0.75 23.25
N GLY A 203 -1.17 -1.15 23.33
CA GLY A 203 -0.69 -2.05 24.39
C GLY A 203 -1.20 -3.50 24.33
N LEU A 204 -1.41 -4.07 23.14
CA LEU A 204 -1.80 -5.47 22.98
C LEU A 204 -0.69 -6.42 23.46
N LYS A 205 -1.01 -7.28 24.43
CA LYS A 205 -0.06 -8.24 25.02
C LYS A 205 -0.17 -9.64 24.43
N THR A 206 -1.34 -10.00 23.93
CA THR A 206 -1.60 -11.33 23.36
C THR A 206 -0.90 -11.46 22.02
N ARG A 207 -0.16 -12.56 21.83
CA ARG A 207 0.53 -12.84 20.58
C ARG A 207 -0.38 -13.48 19.54
N ALA A 208 -0.23 -13.04 18.29
CA ALA A 208 -0.78 -13.72 17.14
C ALA A 208 0.24 -14.66 16.49
N ASP A 209 -0.23 -15.59 15.68
CA ASP A 209 0.60 -16.45 14.84
C ASP A 209 0.97 -15.75 13.53
N ILE A 210 0.03 -15.00 12.98
CA ILE A 210 0.17 -14.29 11.71
C ILE A 210 -0.35 -12.86 11.88
N ASP A 211 0.51 -11.91 11.53
CA ASP A 211 0.15 -10.51 11.32
C ASP A 211 -0.22 -10.30 9.86
N TRP A 212 -1.42 -9.77 9.58
CA TRP A 212 -1.95 -9.63 8.23
C TRP A 212 -2.43 -8.18 7.97
N PRO A 213 -1.52 -7.29 7.55
CA PRO A 213 -1.83 -5.92 7.20
C PRO A 213 -2.77 -5.81 5.99
N CYS A 214 -3.78 -4.95 6.12
CA CYS A 214 -4.87 -4.75 5.16
C CYS A 214 -5.07 -3.26 4.85
N TYR A 215 -4.12 -2.66 4.12
CA TYR A 215 -4.13 -1.25 3.70
C TYR A 215 -4.35 -1.12 2.19
N THR A 216 -5.38 -1.81 1.69
CA THR A 216 -5.74 -1.77 0.27
C THR A 216 -6.16 -0.37 -0.16
N SER A 217 -5.76 0.03 -1.36
CA SER A 217 -6.18 1.31 -1.93
C SER A 217 -7.71 1.38 -2.07
N PRO A 218 -8.36 2.52 -1.78
CA PRO A 218 -9.80 2.72 -2.03
C PRO A 218 -10.20 2.47 -3.49
N ARG A 219 -9.24 2.60 -4.43
CA ARG A 219 -9.42 2.34 -5.87
C ARG A 219 -9.42 0.85 -6.23
N VAL A 220 -9.07 -0.04 -5.30
CA VAL A 220 -9.17 -1.49 -5.50
C VAL A 220 -10.62 -1.88 -5.27
N ASN A 221 -11.28 -2.29 -6.35
CA ASN A 221 -12.71 -2.66 -6.36
C ASN A 221 -12.93 -4.18 -6.39
N SER A 222 -11.87 -4.99 -6.28
CA SER A 222 -12.00 -6.44 -6.16
C SER A 222 -12.44 -6.81 -4.74
N PRO A 223 -13.32 -7.82 -4.57
CA PRO A 223 -13.72 -8.27 -3.24
C PRO A 223 -12.49 -8.73 -2.42
N PRO A 224 -12.44 -8.45 -1.11
CA PRO A 224 -11.31 -8.78 -0.25
C PRO A 224 -11.34 -10.26 0.15
N TRP A 225 -11.08 -11.14 -0.82
CA TRP A 225 -11.07 -12.60 -0.62
C TRP A 225 -10.08 -13.07 0.45
N TYR A 226 -9.03 -12.29 0.72
CA TYR A 226 -8.09 -12.54 1.80
C TYR A 226 -8.73 -12.60 3.20
N PHE A 227 -9.90 -11.98 3.43
CA PHE A 227 -10.64 -12.15 4.69
C PHE A 227 -11.17 -13.58 4.87
N HIS A 228 -11.69 -14.20 3.80
CA HIS A 228 -12.08 -15.61 3.84
C HIS A 228 -10.87 -16.53 3.94
N ALA A 229 -9.75 -16.16 3.31
CA ALA A 229 -8.50 -16.90 3.48
C ALA A 229 -8.01 -16.88 4.93
N ALA A 230 -8.06 -15.71 5.59
CA ALA A 230 -7.73 -15.57 7.00
C ALA A 230 -8.63 -16.42 7.90
N ARG A 231 -9.92 -16.55 7.57
CA ARG A 231 -10.84 -17.46 8.29
C ARG A 231 -10.41 -18.92 8.16
N LEU A 232 -10.00 -19.37 6.98
CA LEU A 232 -9.49 -20.74 6.82
C LEU A 232 -8.25 -20.99 7.69
N VAL A 233 -7.31 -20.05 7.70
CA VAL A 233 -6.11 -20.15 8.53
C VAL A 233 -6.45 -20.14 10.02
N ALA A 234 -7.43 -19.33 10.41
CA ALA A 234 -7.94 -19.36 11.77
C ALA A 234 -8.55 -20.73 12.10
N LEU A 235 -9.41 -21.29 11.24
CA LEU A 235 -10.02 -22.62 11.41
C LEU A 235 -8.98 -23.73 11.58
N ASP A 236 -7.80 -23.60 10.97
CA ASP A 236 -6.67 -24.52 11.11
C ASP A 236 -6.01 -24.49 12.51
N GLY A 237 -6.36 -23.52 13.36
CA GLY A 237 -5.85 -23.41 14.73
C GLY A 237 -4.94 -22.20 14.98
N HIS A 238 -4.61 -21.45 13.94
CA HIS A 238 -3.69 -20.32 14.06
C HIS A 238 -4.38 -19.03 14.48
N ARG A 239 -3.73 -18.25 15.34
CA ARG A 239 -4.17 -16.91 15.74
C ARG A 239 -3.86 -15.90 14.64
N VAL A 240 -4.89 -15.41 13.94
CA VAL A 240 -4.72 -14.46 12.83
C VAL A 240 -5.14 -13.07 13.28
N LEU A 241 -4.22 -12.11 13.20
CA LEU A 241 -4.55 -10.70 13.39
C LEU A 241 -4.59 -9.98 12.06
N LEU A 242 -5.78 -9.54 11.66
CA LEU A 242 -5.93 -8.59 10.56
C LEU A 242 -5.91 -7.18 11.13
N HIS A 243 -5.20 -6.25 10.48
CA HIS A 243 -5.28 -4.84 10.85
C HIS A 243 -5.23 -3.95 9.63
N GLY A 244 -6.01 -2.88 9.60
CA GLY A 244 -6.14 -2.11 8.36
C GLY A 244 -7.09 -0.93 8.44
N ALA A 245 -7.07 -0.11 7.41
CA ALA A 245 -8.08 0.92 7.15
C ALA A 245 -8.33 1.02 5.66
N SER A 246 -9.57 1.39 5.27
CA SER A 246 -9.92 1.63 3.86
C SER A 246 -9.74 3.08 3.43
N GLY A 247 -8.97 3.87 4.19
CA GLY A 247 -8.75 5.30 3.95
C GLY A 247 -9.63 6.20 4.83
N THR A 248 -9.63 7.50 4.49
CA THR A 248 -10.47 8.53 5.12
C THR A 248 -11.70 8.82 4.26
N GLY A 249 -12.78 9.35 4.85
CA GLY A 249 -14.02 9.70 4.14
C GLY A 249 -15.04 8.57 4.03
N GLU A 250 -15.97 8.67 3.08
CA GLU A 250 -17.18 7.82 2.96
C GLU A 250 -16.88 6.32 2.75
N ALA A 251 -15.68 5.97 2.25
CA ALA A 251 -15.24 4.59 2.02
C ALA A 251 -14.37 4.03 3.16
N GLY A 252 -14.15 4.76 4.24
CA GLY A 252 -13.15 4.44 5.28
C GLY A 252 -13.43 3.15 6.08
N GLY A 253 -14.71 2.80 6.27
CA GLY A 253 -15.14 1.65 7.08
C GLY A 253 -15.31 0.32 6.33
N ARG A 254 -14.92 0.24 5.04
CA ARG A 254 -15.20 -0.94 4.20
C ARG A 254 -14.68 -2.26 4.81
N LEU A 255 -13.46 -2.27 5.34
CA LEU A 255 -12.91 -3.49 5.96
C LEU A 255 -13.61 -3.88 7.26
N GLU A 256 -14.17 -2.93 7.99
CA GLU A 256 -14.95 -3.22 9.21
C GLU A 256 -16.28 -3.88 8.86
N VAL A 257 -16.93 -3.43 7.79
CA VAL A 257 -18.14 -4.07 7.24
C VAL A 257 -17.82 -5.51 6.82
N VAL A 258 -16.72 -5.70 6.09
CA VAL A 258 -16.25 -7.03 5.65
C VAL A 258 -15.94 -7.93 6.84
N ALA A 259 -15.24 -7.42 7.86
CA ALA A 259 -14.93 -8.17 9.07
C ALA A 259 -16.20 -8.65 9.78
N LYS A 260 -17.16 -7.73 10.03
CA LYS A 260 -18.46 -8.04 10.64
C LYS A 260 -19.23 -9.07 9.82
N ALA A 261 -19.28 -8.89 8.50
CA ALA A 261 -19.94 -9.79 7.57
C ALA A 261 -19.31 -11.20 7.54
N ALA A 262 -18.00 -11.30 7.81
CA ALA A 262 -17.30 -12.58 7.94
C ALA A 262 -17.40 -13.21 9.34
N GLY A 263 -18.02 -12.52 10.31
CA GLY A 263 -18.06 -12.93 11.71
C GLY A 263 -16.71 -12.79 12.42
N ILE A 264 -15.82 -11.92 11.93
CA ILE A 264 -14.54 -11.60 12.57
C ILE A 264 -14.78 -10.43 13.54
N PRO A 265 -14.43 -10.55 14.82
CA PRO A 265 -14.55 -9.46 15.79
C PRO A 265 -13.77 -8.22 15.34
N VAL A 266 -14.47 -7.08 15.24
CA VAL A 266 -13.84 -5.77 15.06
C VAL A 266 -13.55 -5.23 16.44
N CYS A 267 -12.27 -5.19 16.80
CA CYS A 267 -11.83 -4.84 18.15
C CYS A 267 -11.37 -3.38 18.17
N LEU A 268 -11.82 -2.61 19.15
CA LEU A 268 -11.52 -1.18 19.31
C LEU A 268 -10.51 -0.92 20.41
N ASP A 269 -10.22 -1.91 21.25
CA ASP A 269 -9.16 -1.86 22.25
C ASP A 269 -8.40 -3.19 22.36
N ALA A 270 -7.32 -3.17 23.15
CA ALA A 270 -6.45 -4.33 23.32
C ALA A 270 -7.09 -5.48 24.10
N ALA A 271 -8.07 -5.22 24.97
CA ALA A 271 -8.75 -6.25 25.74
C ALA A 271 -9.69 -7.05 24.83
N GLU A 272 -10.50 -6.37 24.02
CA GLU A 272 -11.34 -6.99 23.00
C GLU A 272 -10.51 -7.81 22.01
N ALA A 273 -9.36 -7.26 21.58
CA ALA A 273 -8.47 -7.94 20.66
C ALA A 273 -7.84 -9.21 21.26
N ALA A 274 -7.43 -9.14 22.53
CA ALA A 274 -6.91 -10.28 23.26
C ALA A 274 -7.98 -11.38 23.38
N GLU A 275 -9.19 -11.02 23.81
CA GLU A 275 -10.31 -11.95 23.94
C GLU A 275 -10.69 -12.60 22.60
N ALA A 276 -10.74 -11.81 21.52
CA ALA A 276 -11.05 -12.32 20.19
C ALA A 276 -9.97 -13.29 19.68
N LEU A 277 -8.68 -12.98 19.89
CA LEU A 277 -7.60 -13.89 19.52
C LEU A 277 -7.61 -15.18 20.34
N ASP A 278 -7.93 -15.11 21.64
CA ASP A 278 -7.96 -16.29 22.51
C ASP A 278 -9.19 -17.17 22.27
N SER A 279 -10.38 -16.57 22.08
CA SER A 279 -11.65 -17.29 21.94
C SER A 279 -12.00 -17.70 20.51
N ARG A 280 -11.67 -16.86 19.52
CA ARG A 280 -12.02 -17.08 18.10
C ARG A 280 -10.83 -17.47 17.24
N GLY A 281 -9.61 -17.18 17.69
CA GLY A 281 -8.38 -17.36 16.90
C GLY A 281 -8.24 -16.32 15.78
N ILE A 282 -9.10 -15.30 15.73
CA ILE A 282 -9.04 -14.25 14.71
C ILE A 282 -9.63 -12.94 15.22
N ALA A 283 -8.99 -11.83 14.86
CA ALA A 283 -9.46 -10.49 15.18
C ALA A 283 -9.15 -9.51 14.04
N PHE A 284 -9.96 -8.46 13.91
CA PHE A 284 -9.70 -7.32 13.04
C PHE A 284 -9.53 -6.04 13.85
N LEU A 285 -8.41 -5.34 13.63
CA LEU A 285 -8.09 -4.05 14.25
C LEU A 285 -8.16 -2.91 13.23
N PRO A 286 -9.14 -2.00 13.34
CA PRO A 286 -9.15 -0.75 12.58
C PRO A 286 -7.93 0.10 12.91
N LEU A 287 -7.29 0.71 11.91
CA LEU A 287 -6.12 1.57 12.16
C LEU A 287 -6.44 2.73 13.12
N VAL A 288 -7.65 3.29 13.05
CA VAL A 288 -8.08 4.37 13.94
C VAL A 288 -8.11 3.94 15.41
N ALA A 289 -8.40 2.67 15.69
CA ALA A 289 -8.34 2.10 17.03
C ALA A 289 -6.89 1.89 17.48
N LEU A 290 -6.03 1.39 16.58
CA LEU A 290 -4.61 1.17 16.84
C LEU A 290 -3.84 2.47 17.11
N SER A 291 -4.05 3.50 16.29
CA SER A 291 -3.49 4.83 16.50
C SER A 291 -4.26 5.87 15.67
N PRO A 292 -5.04 6.74 16.34
CA PRO A 292 -5.66 7.88 15.69
C PRO A 292 -4.64 8.81 15.00
N GLN A 293 -3.45 8.96 15.58
CA GLN A 293 -2.41 9.81 15.01
C GLN A 293 -1.89 9.26 13.68
N ILE A 294 -1.60 7.96 13.60
CA ILE A 294 -1.18 7.32 12.34
C ILE A 294 -2.30 7.43 11.29
N TYR A 295 -3.56 7.19 11.71
CA TYR A 295 -4.72 7.34 10.83
C TYR A 295 -4.79 8.76 10.23
N ARG A 296 -4.58 9.80 11.04
CA ARG A 296 -4.58 11.19 10.58
C ARG A 296 -3.41 11.52 9.67
N LEU A 297 -2.20 11.01 9.95
CA LEU A 297 -1.04 11.18 9.06
C LEU A 297 -1.29 10.61 7.67
N ILE A 298 -1.90 9.43 7.56
CA ILE A 298 -2.30 8.84 6.26
C ILE A 298 -3.34 9.71 5.57
N GLY A 299 -4.29 10.27 6.34
CA GLY A 299 -5.32 11.19 5.86
C GLY A 299 -4.79 12.46 5.18
N LEU A 300 -3.55 12.89 5.50
CA LEU A 300 -2.91 14.04 4.84
C LEU A 300 -2.75 13.85 3.33
N SER A 301 -2.80 12.62 2.82
CA SER A 301 -2.73 12.35 1.38
C SER A 301 -3.84 13.02 0.57
N GLY A 302 -5.02 13.26 1.17
CA GLY A 302 -6.09 14.03 0.53
C GLY A 302 -5.72 15.49 0.30
N VAL A 303 -4.96 16.09 1.23
CA VAL A 303 -4.50 17.48 1.14
C VAL A 303 -3.26 17.60 0.25
N MET A 304 -2.32 16.66 0.39
CA MET A 304 -1.08 16.65 -0.39
C MET A 304 -1.28 16.20 -1.86
N GLY A 305 -2.43 15.59 -2.18
CA GLY A 305 -2.69 14.99 -3.50
C GLY A 305 -1.85 13.74 -3.80
N MET A 306 -1.07 13.25 -2.83
CA MET A 306 -0.16 12.12 -2.97
C MET A 306 -0.05 11.32 -1.66
N ARG A 307 0.33 10.05 -1.75
CA ARG A 307 0.66 9.25 -0.57
C ARG A 307 1.94 9.81 0.10
N ASN A 308 2.03 9.61 1.40
CA ASN A 308 3.24 9.89 2.18
C ASN A 308 3.92 8.59 2.61
N PRO A 309 5.18 8.64 3.08
CA PRO A 309 5.95 7.43 3.40
C PRO A 309 5.37 6.56 4.55
N VAL A 310 4.44 7.10 5.35
CA VAL A 310 3.74 6.33 6.40
C VAL A 310 2.84 5.25 5.81
N HIS A 311 2.25 5.48 4.63
CA HIS A 311 1.36 4.51 3.95
C HIS A 311 2.03 3.16 3.69
N ASP A 312 3.33 3.19 3.45
CA ASP A 312 4.11 2.00 3.15
C ASP A 312 4.64 1.38 4.46
N SER A 313 5.00 2.20 5.45
CA SER A 313 5.58 1.78 6.74
C SER A 313 4.59 1.00 7.62
N ILE A 314 3.30 1.34 7.60
CA ILE A 314 2.25 0.65 8.38
C ILE A 314 2.07 -0.82 8.01
N SER A 315 2.57 -1.25 6.85
CA SER A 315 2.52 -2.63 6.41
C SER A 315 3.46 -3.57 7.19
N LEU A 316 4.30 -3.03 8.08
CA LEU A 316 5.13 -3.79 9.03
C LEU A 316 4.75 -3.50 10.49
N LEU A 317 3.54 -3.02 10.76
CA LEU A 317 3.13 -2.61 12.10
C LEU A 317 3.22 -3.75 13.13
N ASN A 318 2.71 -4.94 12.81
CA ASN A 318 2.74 -6.12 13.67
C ASN A 318 2.32 -5.88 15.15
N PRO A 319 1.09 -5.38 15.41
CA PRO A 319 0.70 -4.92 16.75
C PRO A 319 0.51 -6.05 17.79
N ALA A 320 0.36 -7.31 17.36
CA ALA A 320 0.33 -8.47 18.27
C ALA A 320 1.67 -9.23 18.31
N ASN A 321 2.76 -8.64 17.84
CA ASN A 321 4.09 -9.27 17.83
C ASN A 321 4.06 -10.72 17.29
N ALA A 322 3.39 -10.89 16.16
CA ALA A 322 3.24 -12.17 15.48
C ALA A 322 4.58 -12.69 14.99
N GLY A 323 4.70 -14.02 14.95
CA GLY A 323 5.90 -14.70 14.46
C GLY A 323 6.21 -14.30 13.02
N VAL A 324 5.20 -14.21 12.15
CA VAL A 324 5.36 -13.79 10.75
C VAL A 324 4.45 -12.61 10.40
N SER A 325 4.98 -11.65 9.64
CA SER A 325 4.17 -10.61 8.99
C SER A 325 3.90 -11.00 7.53
N PHE A 326 2.62 -11.17 7.19
CA PHE A 326 2.14 -11.57 5.87
C PHE A 326 1.51 -10.39 5.14
N THR A 327 2.28 -9.77 4.25
CA THR A 327 2.02 -8.41 3.79
C THR A 327 2.04 -8.27 2.25
N GLY A 328 1.29 -7.28 1.76
CA GLY A 328 1.18 -6.97 0.35
C GLY A 328 1.99 -5.74 -0.04
N VAL A 329 2.77 -5.83 -1.12
CA VAL A 329 3.64 -4.75 -1.57
C VAL A 329 2.88 -3.76 -2.46
N SER A 330 3.01 -2.46 -2.20
CA SER A 330 2.36 -1.39 -2.96
C SER A 330 3.02 -1.11 -4.31
N SER A 331 4.33 -1.36 -4.44
CA SER A 331 5.13 -1.17 -5.66
C SER A 331 6.39 -2.04 -5.70
N ARG A 332 6.86 -2.41 -6.90
CA ARG A 332 8.04 -3.27 -7.06
C ARG A 332 9.32 -2.66 -6.46
N SER A 333 9.48 -1.34 -6.53
CA SER A 333 10.63 -0.60 -5.98
C SER A 333 10.66 -0.61 -4.45
N LEU A 334 9.50 -0.68 -3.80
CA LEU A 334 9.42 -0.70 -2.34
C LEU A 334 9.73 -2.08 -1.74
N LYS A 335 9.54 -3.17 -2.51
CA LYS A 335 9.77 -4.54 -2.06
C LYS A 335 11.14 -4.72 -1.40
N GLU A 336 12.20 -4.25 -2.07
CA GLU A 336 13.58 -4.39 -1.59
C GLU A 336 13.81 -3.54 -0.34
N VAL A 337 13.35 -2.29 -0.36
CA VAL A 337 13.39 -1.39 0.80
C VAL A 337 12.71 -2.01 2.02
N GLN A 338 11.53 -2.63 1.84
CA GLN A 338 10.78 -3.25 2.92
C GLN A 338 11.46 -4.51 3.47
N LEU A 339 12.04 -5.35 2.59
CA LEU A 339 12.80 -6.54 3.00
C LEU A 339 14.09 -6.18 3.74
N ASP A 340 14.79 -5.15 3.30
CA ASP A 340 16.01 -4.66 3.93
C ASP A 340 15.70 -3.98 5.26
N ALA A 341 14.64 -3.16 5.30
CA ALA A 341 14.16 -2.56 6.54
C ALA A 341 13.70 -3.59 7.56
N ALA A 342 13.00 -4.65 7.13
CA ALA A 342 12.63 -5.77 7.99
C ALA A 342 13.87 -6.42 8.65
N THR A 343 14.97 -6.54 7.92
CA THR A 343 16.25 -7.04 8.45
C THR A 343 16.85 -6.08 9.48
N LEU A 344 16.79 -4.77 9.24
CA LEU A 344 17.31 -3.74 10.16
C LEU A 344 16.52 -3.63 11.47
N ILE A 345 15.29 -4.12 11.53
CA ILE A 345 14.43 -4.09 12.72
C ILE A 345 14.24 -5.48 13.35
N ASP A 346 15.08 -6.46 12.99
CA ASP A 346 15.04 -7.84 13.46
C ASP A 346 13.68 -8.55 13.21
N GLN A 347 12.93 -8.13 12.19
CA GLN A 347 11.75 -8.86 11.70
C GLN A 347 12.22 -9.99 10.80
N ASN A 348 12.60 -11.10 11.43
CA ASN A 348 13.26 -12.24 10.79
C ASN A 348 12.35 -13.05 9.87
N ASP A 349 11.05 -13.09 10.18
CA ASP A 349 10.05 -13.81 9.41
C ASP A 349 9.05 -12.85 8.77
N ILE A 350 9.04 -12.82 7.44
CA ILE A 350 8.15 -12.00 6.63
C ILE A 350 7.81 -12.73 5.34
N ALA A 351 6.57 -12.60 4.86
CA ALA A 351 6.14 -13.08 3.56
C ALA A 351 5.46 -11.94 2.78
N LEU A 352 6.01 -11.59 1.62
CA LEU A 352 5.60 -10.46 0.79
C LEU A 352 5.02 -10.93 -0.55
N LEU A 353 3.85 -10.40 -0.90
CA LEU A 353 3.17 -10.64 -2.17
C LEU A 353 2.96 -9.34 -2.95
N ALA A 354 3.12 -9.37 -4.28
CA ALA A 354 2.98 -8.19 -5.14
C ALA A 354 1.67 -8.16 -5.97
N ASN A 355 0.72 -9.07 -5.71
CA ASN A 355 -0.45 -9.26 -6.56
C ASN A 355 -1.58 -8.28 -6.27
N VAL A 356 -1.82 -7.99 -4.98
CA VAL A 356 -2.82 -7.01 -4.53
C VAL A 356 -2.10 -5.92 -3.74
N ARG A 357 -2.30 -4.66 -4.15
CA ARG A 357 -1.63 -3.52 -3.51
C ARG A 357 -2.18 -3.31 -2.10
N GLY A 358 -1.30 -3.48 -1.11
CA GLY A 358 -1.58 -3.15 0.29
C GLY A 358 -2.29 -4.25 1.10
N ALA A 359 -2.52 -5.44 0.53
CA ALA A 359 -2.91 -6.62 1.30
C ALA A 359 -2.34 -7.88 0.65
N ALA A 360 -1.91 -8.82 1.47
CA ALA A 360 -1.42 -10.10 0.99
C ALA A 360 -2.62 -10.93 0.46
N GLN A 361 -2.72 -11.06 -0.87
CA GLN A 361 -3.66 -11.94 -1.55
C GLN A 361 -3.01 -12.50 -2.81
N VAL A 362 -3.22 -13.78 -3.08
CA VAL A 362 -2.66 -14.45 -4.25
C VAL A 362 -3.64 -14.36 -5.42
N ASN A 363 -3.10 -14.14 -6.62
CA ASN A 363 -3.84 -14.41 -7.85
C ASN A 363 -3.24 -15.69 -8.46
N PRO A 364 -3.88 -16.86 -8.28
CA PRO A 364 -3.30 -18.15 -8.66
C PRO A 364 -3.21 -18.33 -10.18
N PHE A 365 -3.87 -17.47 -10.96
CA PHE A 365 -3.86 -17.52 -12.43
C PHE A 365 -2.63 -16.84 -13.05
N ARG A 366 -1.76 -16.27 -12.21
CA ARG A 366 -0.49 -15.68 -12.62
C ARG A 366 0.63 -16.26 -11.79
N ALA A 367 1.70 -16.67 -12.47
CA ALA A 367 2.90 -17.12 -11.79
C ALA A 367 3.40 -16.01 -10.87
N THR A 368 3.66 -16.35 -9.62
CA THR A 368 3.92 -15.38 -8.55
C THR A 368 5.04 -15.89 -7.68
N THR A 369 5.95 -15.02 -7.27
CA THR A 369 6.95 -15.31 -6.24
C THR A 369 6.45 -14.81 -4.90
N ILE A 370 6.43 -15.68 -3.90
CA ILE A 370 6.28 -15.32 -2.50
C ILE A 370 7.68 -14.97 -2.01
N HIS A 371 7.93 -13.69 -1.75
CA HIS A 371 9.23 -13.27 -1.22
C HIS A 371 9.22 -13.48 0.28
N ARG A 372 10.01 -14.42 0.78
CA ARG A 372 10.05 -14.73 2.22
C ARG A 372 11.42 -14.45 2.81
N ARG A 373 11.42 -14.05 4.07
CA ARG A 373 12.57 -14.30 4.96
C ARG A 373 12.13 -15.26 6.05
N VAL A 374 12.98 -16.23 6.36
CA VAL A 374 12.76 -17.22 7.42
C VAL A 374 14.04 -17.26 8.25
N GLY A 375 13.95 -16.92 9.54
CA GLY A 375 15.13 -16.73 10.39
C GLY A 375 16.10 -15.70 9.82
N GLY A 376 15.60 -14.67 9.14
CA GLY A 376 16.41 -13.62 8.49
C GLY A 376 16.98 -14.01 7.11
N GLN A 377 16.96 -15.29 6.73
CA GLN A 377 17.47 -15.76 5.45
C GLN A 377 16.42 -15.65 4.34
N ALA A 378 16.83 -15.19 3.16
CA ALA A 378 15.95 -15.07 2.00
C ALA A 378 15.55 -16.46 1.47
N LEU A 379 14.24 -16.69 1.34
CA LEU A 379 13.66 -17.94 0.86
C LEU A 379 12.46 -17.67 -0.06
N ASP A 380 12.78 -17.19 -1.26
CA ASP A 380 11.77 -16.96 -2.29
C ASP A 380 11.11 -18.30 -2.71
N THR A 381 9.78 -18.30 -2.78
CA THR A 381 9.01 -19.47 -3.18
C THR A 381 8.21 -19.16 -4.42
N PHE A 382 8.53 -19.87 -5.50
CA PHE A 382 7.85 -19.69 -6.78
C PHE A 382 6.56 -20.52 -6.82
N VAL A 383 5.44 -19.85 -7.05
CA VAL A 383 4.13 -20.46 -7.25
C VAL A 383 3.78 -20.43 -8.73
N LYS A 384 3.61 -21.61 -9.33
CA LYS A 384 3.17 -21.76 -10.72
C LYS A 384 1.72 -21.29 -10.87
N SER A 385 1.41 -20.65 -12.01
CA SER A 385 0.03 -20.34 -12.35
C SER A 385 -0.78 -21.60 -12.62
N VAL A 386 -2.06 -21.56 -12.27
CA VAL A 386 -3.07 -22.53 -12.68
C VAL A 386 -3.99 -21.92 -13.74
N THR A 387 -4.72 -22.78 -14.46
CA THR A 387 -5.69 -22.34 -15.47
C THR A 387 -6.85 -21.59 -14.80
N GLU A 388 -7.15 -20.39 -15.29
CA GLU A 388 -8.29 -19.60 -14.81
C GLU A 388 -9.62 -20.26 -15.23
N PRO A 389 -10.52 -20.57 -14.27
CA PRO A 389 -11.84 -21.09 -14.59
C PRO A 389 -12.63 -20.11 -15.46
N ARG A 390 -13.36 -20.63 -16.44
CA ARG A 390 -14.35 -19.84 -17.16
C ARG A 390 -15.48 -19.49 -16.19
N THR A 391 -15.58 -18.21 -15.85
CA THR A 391 -16.63 -17.69 -14.99
C THR A 391 -17.52 -16.80 -15.86
N GLU A 392 -18.82 -17.05 -15.87
CA GLU A 392 -19.76 -16.12 -16.52
C GLU A 392 -19.73 -14.79 -15.78
N ALA A 393 -19.93 -13.68 -16.50
CA ALA A 393 -19.95 -12.37 -15.89
C ALA A 393 -21.20 -12.26 -14.99
N VAL A 394 -21.01 -12.39 -13.68
CA VAL A 394 -22.09 -12.20 -12.70
C VAL A 394 -22.26 -10.70 -12.46
N PRO A 395 -23.43 -10.09 -12.77
CA PRO A 395 -23.65 -8.63 -12.64
C PRO A 395 -23.48 -8.08 -11.23
N TYR A 396 -23.44 -8.97 -10.22
CA TYR A 396 -23.35 -8.66 -8.79
C TYR A 396 -22.11 -9.29 -8.12
N ALA A 397 -21.09 -9.72 -8.89
CA ALA A 397 -19.89 -10.44 -8.38
C ALA A 397 -19.09 -9.71 -7.28
N THR A 398 -19.43 -8.46 -7.04
CA THR A 398 -18.73 -7.54 -6.15
C THR A 398 -19.59 -7.11 -4.97
N THR A 399 -20.84 -7.63 -4.83
CA THR A 399 -21.76 -7.37 -3.70
C THR A 399 -21.41 -8.16 -2.44
N LEU A 400 -21.88 -7.67 -1.28
CA LEU A 400 -21.49 -8.22 0.02
C LEU A 400 -22.15 -9.58 0.18
N GLU A 401 -23.39 -9.64 -0.30
CA GLU A 401 -24.22 -10.83 -0.42
C GLU A 401 -23.55 -11.86 -1.33
N PHE A 402 -22.97 -11.44 -2.47
CA PHE A 402 -22.23 -12.36 -3.32
C PHE A 402 -20.96 -12.87 -2.63
N TRP A 403 -20.19 -11.95 -2.04
CA TRP A 403 -18.95 -12.27 -1.33
C TRP A 403 -19.17 -13.21 -0.12
N GLN A 404 -20.25 -13.00 0.64
CA GLN A 404 -20.69 -13.92 1.70
C GLN A 404 -21.27 -15.22 1.12
N GLY A 405 -22.01 -15.13 0.03
CA GLY A 405 -22.62 -16.27 -0.67
C GLY A 405 -21.59 -17.28 -1.16
N VAL A 406 -20.42 -16.80 -1.61
CA VAL A 406 -19.30 -17.68 -1.98
C VAL A 406 -18.78 -18.45 -0.76
N TRP A 407 -18.70 -17.80 0.41
CA TRP A 407 -18.32 -18.51 1.64
C TRP A 407 -19.38 -19.50 2.10
N SER A 408 -20.66 -19.13 2.14
CA SER A 408 -21.71 -20.03 2.59
C SER A 408 -21.96 -21.19 1.62
N GLY A 409 -21.46 -21.09 0.38
CA GLY A 409 -21.75 -22.04 -0.71
C GLY A 409 -23.07 -21.74 -1.40
N ALA A 410 -23.79 -20.67 -1.02
CA ALA A 410 -25.00 -20.23 -1.70
C ALA A 410 -24.72 -19.72 -3.12
N MET A 411 -23.51 -19.19 -3.38
CA MET A 411 -23.05 -18.75 -4.70
C MET A 411 -21.82 -19.55 -5.12
N ALA A 412 -21.87 -20.12 -6.33
CA ALA A 412 -20.75 -20.83 -6.92
C ALA A 412 -19.85 -19.86 -7.70
N ASP A 413 -18.61 -19.71 -7.24
CA ASP A 413 -17.56 -18.97 -7.96
C ASP A 413 -16.22 -19.74 -7.85
N PRO A 414 -15.92 -20.63 -8.81
CA PRO A 414 -14.68 -21.40 -8.81
C PRO A 414 -13.43 -20.52 -8.85
N ARG A 415 -13.53 -19.31 -9.41
CA ARG A 415 -12.42 -18.38 -9.51
C ARG A 415 -12.13 -17.76 -8.15
N ALA A 416 -13.16 -17.30 -7.44
CA ALA A 416 -13.03 -16.79 -6.07
C ALA A 416 -12.53 -17.87 -5.11
N GLU A 417 -13.09 -19.09 -5.19
CA GLU A 417 -12.63 -20.23 -4.39
C GLU A 417 -11.13 -20.47 -4.54
N GLN A 418 -10.62 -20.54 -5.78
CA GLN A 418 -9.19 -20.75 -6.00
C GLN A 418 -8.32 -19.61 -5.45
N ILE A 419 -8.80 -18.36 -5.50
CA ILE A 419 -8.12 -17.21 -4.88
C ILE A 419 -8.06 -17.37 -3.35
N ILE A 420 -9.19 -17.71 -2.71
CA ILE A 420 -9.28 -17.89 -1.27
C ILE A 420 -8.34 -19.01 -0.80
N VAL A 421 -8.45 -20.18 -1.43
CA VAL A 421 -7.67 -21.38 -1.08
C VAL A 421 -6.17 -21.17 -1.32
N ALA A 422 -5.79 -20.59 -2.47
CA ALA A 422 -4.37 -20.30 -2.74
C ALA A 422 -3.80 -19.26 -1.77
N THR A 423 -4.59 -18.24 -1.40
CA THR A 423 -4.16 -17.24 -0.43
C THR A 423 -3.97 -17.84 0.95
N ALA A 424 -4.88 -18.70 1.41
CA ALA A 424 -4.75 -19.41 2.68
C ALA A 424 -3.53 -20.34 2.69
N ALA A 425 -3.28 -21.06 1.60
CA ALA A 425 -2.11 -21.92 1.45
C ALA A 425 -0.79 -21.14 1.60
N VAL A 426 -0.70 -19.93 1.00
CA VAL A 426 0.49 -19.09 1.16
C VAL A 426 0.65 -18.59 2.60
N ALA A 427 -0.44 -18.23 3.28
CA ALA A 427 -0.39 -17.85 4.69
C ALA A 427 0.10 -19.00 5.58
N LEU A 428 -0.36 -20.24 5.34
CA LEU A 428 0.13 -21.43 6.05
C LEU A 428 1.62 -21.71 5.79
N VAL A 429 2.07 -21.55 4.53
CA VAL A 429 3.49 -21.62 4.18
C VAL A 429 4.30 -20.54 4.90
N ALA A 430 3.79 -19.31 5.00
CA ALA A 430 4.44 -18.24 5.73
C ALA A 430 4.54 -18.56 7.23
N ARG A 431 3.46 -19.08 7.84
CA ARG A 431 3.40 -19.44 9.26
C ARG A 431 4.28 -20.61 9.65
N SER A 432 4.56 -21.53 8.73
CA SER A 432 5.39 -22.70 9.02
C SER A 432 6.80 -22.36 9.53
N GLY A 433 7.33 -21.18 9.18
CA GLY A 433 8.68 -20.76 9.55
C GLY A 433 9.78 -21.72 9.08
N SER A 434 9.49 -22.59 8.10
CA SER A 434 10.40 -23.64 7.65
C SER A 434 10.81 -23.46 6.19
N ALA A 435 12.10 -23.69 5.94
CA ALA A 435 12.65 -23.77 4.60
C ALA A 435 12.08 -24.94 3.78
N SER A 436 11.65 -26.02 4.45
CA SER A 436 11.08 -27.21 3.80
C SER A 436 9.58 -27.10 3.54
N ALA A 437 8.93 -26.01 3.94
CA ALA A 437 7.48 -25.88 3.84
C ALA A 437 7.01 -25.93 2.39
N SER A 438 6.21 -26.96 2.08
CA SER A 438 5.72 -27.23 0.73
C SER A 438 4.44 -26.46 0.47
N TYR A 439 4.45 -25.60 -0.55
CA TYR A 439 3.23 -24.96 -1.04
C TYR A 439 2.17 -25.97 -1.48
N LYS A 440 2.58 -27.13 -2.02
CA LYS A 440 1.66 -28.18 -2.46
C LYS A 440 0.90 -28.78 -1.28
N GLU A 441 1.58 -29.07 -0.17
CA GLU A 441 0.97 -29.63 1.03
C GLU A 441 0.04 -28.62 1.70
N ALA A 442 0.47 -27.37 1.80
CA ALA A 442 -0.36 -26.28 2.31
C ALA A 442 -1.61 -26.03 1.45
N LEU A 443 -1.50 -26.19 0.12
CA LEU A 443 -2.63 -26.06 -0.78
C LEU A 443 -3.65 -27.18 -0.60
N GLU A 444 -3.21 -28.42 -0.39
CA GLU A 444 -4.10 -29.54 -0.07
C GLU A 444 -4.79 -29.35 1.29
N SER A 445 -4.05 -28.87 2.31
CA SER A 445 -4.64 -28.51 3.60
C SER A 445 -5.70 -27.42 3.45
N ALA A 446 -5.39 -26.33 2.74
CA ALA A 446 -6.34 -25.24 2.50
C ALA A 446 -7.59 -25.69 1.72
N ARG A 447 -7.48 -26.65 0.81
CA ARG A 447 -8.62 -27.29 0.13
C ARG A 447 -9.48 -28.11 1.09
N GLY A 448 -8.85 -28.85 2.00
CA GLY A 448 -9.54 -29.55 3.09
C GLY A 448 -10.35 -28.58 3.94
N LEU A 449 -9.69 -27.53 4.46
CA LEU A 449 -10.32 -26.48 5.25
C LEU A 449 -11.49 -25.82 4.50
N TRP A 450 -11.34 -25.54 3.20
CA TRP A 450 -12.44 -24.99 2.42
C TRP A 450 -13.64 -25.93 2.35
N ARG A 451 -13.44 -27.22 2.08
CA ARG A 451 -14.54 -28.20 2.02
C ARG A 451 -15.29 -28.31 3.35
N ASP A 452 -14.55 -28.31 4.46
CA ASP A 452 -15.10 -28.56 5.79
C ASP A 452 -15.48 -27.27 6.55
N ARG A 453 -15.29 -26.11 5.92
CA ARG A 453 -15.35 -24.78 6.56
C ARG A 453 -16.62 -24.51 7.37
N LEU A 454 -17.78 -24.98 6.91
CA LEU A 454 -19.06 -24.70 7.57
C LEU A 454 -19.19 -25.53 8.86
N THR A 455 -18.81 -26.80 8.81
CA THR A 455 -18.78 -27.69 9.97
C THR A 455 -17.75 -27.21 11.00
N LEU A 456 -16.55 -26.86 10.55
CA LEU A 456 -15.48 -26.35 11.42
C LEU A 456 -15.86 -25.02 12.08
N ALA A 457 -16.53 -24.12 11.35
CA ALA A 457 -17.00 -22.85 11.89
C ALA A 457 -18.12 -23.04 12.92
N ALA A 458 -19.05 -23.97 12.69
CA ALA A 458 -20.12 -24.28 13.65
C ALA A 458 -19.56 -24.80 14.98
N ASN A 459 -18.54 -25.65 14.95
CA ASN A 459 -17.92 -26.22 16.14
C ASN A 459 -17.10 -25.20 16.97
N ARG A 460 -16.82 -24.01 16.42
CA ARG A 460 -16.02 -22.96 17.06
C ARG A 460 -16.81 -21.80 17.65
N GLN A 461 -18.12 -21.72 17.42
CA GLN A 461 -18.91 -20.71 18.12
C GLN A 461 -19.05 -21.15 19.59
N PRO A 462 -18.62 -20.33 20.56
CA PRO A 462 -18.93 -20.60 21.96
C PRO A 462 -20.45 -20.55 22.13
N VAL A 463 -20.96 -21.49 22.92
CA VAL A 463 -22.37 -21.55 23.37
C VAL A 463 -22.77 -20.26 24.06
#